data_AF-A0A954G7H8-F1
#
_entry.id   AF-A0A954G7H8-F1
#
_cell.length_a   1.000
_cell.length_b   1.000
_cell.length_c   1.000
_cell.angle_alpha   90.00
_cell.angle_beta   90.00
_cell.angle_gamma   90.00
#
_symmetry.space_group_name_H-M   'P 1'
#
loop_
_entity.id
_entity.type
_entity.pdbx_description
1 polymer ?
#
loop_
_entity_poly.entity_id
_entity_poly.type
_entity_poly.pdbx_seq_one_letter_code
_entity_poly.pdbx_strand_id
1 'polypeptide(L)'
;TKGPGGKYTHHRGLYVGWNKTKFEGKELDFWHCKNGAHLRHEKFIDLKGGPKQGSMTSEIRWEDAKGEPVIIETRKVTVTPIKVANSELPAWQIDWQTQLESKRGEIILDGDRQHAGFQFRAAQDVAESNNATYVRPEGFPQQPAPFQVSDKTDPNGHINLGWFAMSYEIDGTRYNVEYLEDPSVPKPSRYSERPYGRFGAFFDTKFDESKPLEMKYRVIVSEGKTPTQAEVQKHYDEFVSSLKKQD
;
A
#
# COMPACT_ATOMS: atom_id res chain seq x y z
N THR A 1 -10.71 -14.25 3.95
CA THR A 1 -11.92 -14.14 4.79
C THR A 1 -13.00 -13.37 4.01
N LYS A 2 -14.30 -13.69 4.16
CA LYS A 2 -15.39 -12.90 3.56
C LYS A 2 -15.78 -11.67 4.40
N GLY A 3 -15.11 -11.46 5.54
CA GLY A 3 -15.21 -10.27 6.38
C GLY A 3 -16.66 -9.83 6.64
N PRO A 4 -16.89 -8.51 6.77
CA PRO A 4 -18.23 -7.92 6.85
C PRO A 4 -19.04 -7.96 5.53
N GLY A 5 -18.72 -8.83 4.57
CA GLY A 5 -19.37 -8.86 3.25
C GLY A 5 -18.86 -7.80 2.27
N GLY A 6 -19.71 -7.36 1.34
CA GLY A 6 -19.41 -6.35 0.31
C GLY A 6 -18.96 -6.90 -1.05
N LYS A 7 -18.86 -6.02 -2.05
CA LYS A 7 -18.55 -6.38 -3.46
C LYS A 7 -17.14 -6.95 -3.65
N TYR A 8 -16.20 -6.57 -2.78
CA TYR A 8 -14.79 -6.96 -2.84
C TYR A 8 -14.28 -7.45 -1.48
N THR A 9 -14.67 -8.67 -1.10
CA THR A 9 -14.54 -9.15 0.28
C THR A 9 -13.09 -9.40 0.77
N HIS A 10 -12.10 -9.37 -0.11
CA HIS A 10 -10.77 -9.95 0.16
C HIS A 10 -9.73 -8.97 0.71
N HIS A 11 -9.89 -7.66 0.50
CA HIS A 11 -8.92 -6.65 0.97
C HIS A 11 -9.63 -5.42 1.53
N ARG A 12 -9.16 -4.86 2.64
CA ARG A 12 -9.66 -3.60 3.24
C ARG A 12 -8.52 -2.90 3.97
N GLY A 13 -8.51 -1.57 3.97
CA GLY A 13 -7.45 -0.79 4.59
C GLY A 13 -6.14 -0.94 3.83
N LEU A 14 -5.02 -0.96 4.56
CA LEU A 14 -3.67 -1.09 4.02
C LEU A 14 -3.21 -2.55 4.01
N TYR A 15 -2.67 -2.98 2.87
CA TYR A 15 -2.22 -4.35 2.69
C TYR A 15 -1.12 -4.44 1.64
N VAL A 16 -0.33 -5.50 1.72
CA VAL A 16 0.74 -5.84 0.79
C VAL A 16 0.58 -7.29 0.35
N GLY A 17 0.85 -7.57 -0.92
CA GLY A 17 0.77 -8.90 -1.49
C GLY A 17 1.04 -8.89 -2.99
N TRP A 18 1.36 -10.05 -3.57
CA TRP A 18 1.53 -10.22 -5.01
C TRP A 18 0.68 -11.40 -5.49
N ASN A 19 0.12 -11.29 -6.69
CA ASN A 19 -0.61 -12.38 -7.32
C ASN A 19 0.30 -13.40 -8.02
N LYS A 20 1.59 -13.08 -8.23
CA LYS A 20 2.59 -14.02 -8.70
C LYS A 20 3.85 -13.95 -7.85
N THR A 21 3.99 -14.91 -6.95
CA THR A 21 5.21 -15.13 -6.16
C THR A 21 5.82 -16.45 -6.59
N LYS A 22 6.97 -16.38 -7.27
CA LYS A 22 7.65 -17.55 -7.85
C LYS A 22 8.87 -17.95 -7.03
N PHE A 23 9.07 -19.24 -6.84
CA PHE A 23 10.20 -19.84 -6.10
C PHE A 23 10.26 -21.34 -6.41
N GLU A 24 11.44 -21.96 -6.44
CA GLU A 24 11.60 -23.42 -6.65
C GLU A 24 10.81 -24.00 -7.85
N GLY A 25 10.61 -23.23 -8.93
CA GLY A 25 9.79 -23.63 -10.08
C GLY A 25 8.27 -23.65 -9.83
N LYS A 26 7.80 -23.13 -8.69
CA LYS A 26 6.40 -22.93 -8.32
C LYS A 26 5.99 -21.46 -8.44
N GLU A 27 4.69 -21.21 -8.50
CA GLU A 27 4.08 -19.89 -8.44
C GLU A 27 2.86 -19.93 -7.49
N LEU A 28 2.79 -18.99 -6.55
CA LEU A 28 1.66 -18.82 -5.63
C LEU A 28 1.03 -17.43 -5.78
N ASP A 29 -0.29 -17.38 -5.56
CA ASP A 29 -1.10 -16.16 -5.61
C ASP A 29 -1.54 -15.79 -4.19
N PHE A 30 -0.67 -15.04 -3.51
CA PHE A 30 -0.90 -14.57 -2.14
C PHE A 30 -1.92 -13.42 -2.09
N TRP A 31 -2.00 -12.62 -3.16
CA TRP A 31 -2.97 -11.53 -3.29
C TRP A 31 -4.42 -12.02 -3.24
N HIS A 32 -4.77 -13.04 -4.04
CA HIS A 32 -6.13 -13.61 -4.04
C HIS A 32 -6.31 -14.74 -3.03
N CYS A 33 -5.23 -15.15 -2.35
CA CYS A 33 -5.17 -16.30 -1.45
C CYS A 33 -5.70 -17.59 -2.11
N LYS A 34 -5.21 -17.91 -3.32
CA LYS A 34 -5.67 -19.10 -4.08
C LYS A 34 -4.89 -20.34 -3.72
N ASN A 35 -5.53 -21.49 -3.90
CA ASN A 35 -4.90 -22.82 -3.77
C ASN A 35 -4.21 -23.03 -2.41
N GLY A 36 -4.75 -22.44 -1.35
CA GLY A 36 -4.20 -22.54 0.01
C GLY A 36 -3.06 -21.55 0.33
N ALA A 37 -2.56 -20.79 -0.64
CA ALA A 37 -1.60 -19.71 -0.37
C ALA A 37 -2.30 -18.61 0.46
N HIS A 38 -1.69 -18.17 1.55
CA HIS A 38 -2.29 -17.15 2.42
C HIS A 38 -1.25 -16.40 3.27
N LEU A 39 -1.64 -15.24 3.78
CA LEU A 39 -0.87 -14.49 4.78
C LEU A 39 -1.47 -14.76 6.16
N ARG A 40 -0.66 -15.27 7.08
CA ARG A 40 -1.03 -15.58 8.47
C ARG A 40 -0.29 -14.64 9.42
N HIS A 41 -1.01 -13.82 10.17
CA HIS A 41 -0.43 -13.12 11.30
C HIS A 41 -0.02 -14.14 12.36
N GLU A 42 1.26 -14.22 12.67
CA GLU A 42 1.78 -15.16 13.66
C GLU A 42 1.71 -14.55 15.07
N LYS A 43 2.32 -13.37 15.24
CA LYS A 43 2.40 -12.68 16.54
C LYS A 43 2.76 -11.20 16.37
N PHE A 44 2.42 -10.41 17.39
CA PHE A 44 3.07 -9.13 17.61
C PHE A 44 4.46 -9.35 18.22
N ILE A 45 5.48 -8.78 17.57
CA ILE A 45 6.86 -8.71 18.09
C ILE A 45 6.97 -7.54 19.08
N ASP A 46 6.33 -6.41 18.78
CA ASP A 46 6.29 -5.22 19.64
C ASP A 46 4.92 -4.56 19.50
N LEU A 47 4.39 -4.02 20.60
CA LEU A 47 3.13 -3.28 20.60
C LEU A 47 3.20 -2.20 21.67
N LYS A 48 3.11 -0.93 21.24
CA LYS A 48 3.24 0.24 22.09
C LYS A 48 2.14 1.25 21.76
N GLY A 49 1.61 1.89 22.78
CA GLY A 49 0.62 2.95 22.65
C GLY A 49 0.96 4.12 23.56
N GLY A 50 0.60 5.32 23.13
CA GLY A 50 0.77 6.54 23.90
C GLY A 50 -0.01 7.70 23.29
N PRO A 51 -0.12 8.83 24.02
CA PRO A 51 -0.92 9.97 23.58
C PRO A 51 -0.37 10.67 22.33
N LYS A 52 0.93 10.49 22.04
CA LYS A 52 1.60 11.14 20.90
C LYS A 52 1.85 10.21 19.71
N GLN A 53 1.84 8.89 19.92
CA GLN A 53 2.01 7.90 18.87
C GLN A 53 1.62 6.51 19.38
N GLY A 54 1.26 5.62 18.47
CA GLY A 54 1.21 4.18 18.68
C GLY A 54 2.09 3.46 17.66
N SER A 55 2.59 2.28 18.00
CA SER A 55 3.32 1.45 17.05
C SER A 55 3.08 -0.04 17.30
N MET A 56 3.09 -0.81 16.22
CA MET A 56 3.11 -2.27 16.26
C MET A 56 4.18 -2.81 15.33
N THR A 57 4.80 -3.92 15.71
CA THR A 57 5.62 -4.74 14.83
C THR A 57 5.03 -6.14 14.83
N SER A 58 4.74 -6.70 13.66
CA SER A 58 4.11 -8.03 13.51
C SER A 58 5.00 -8.95 12.67
N GLU A 59 5.05 -10.22 13.06
CA GLU A 59 5.52 -11.30 12.19
C GLU A 59 4.30 -11.84 11.41
N ILE A 60 4.39 -11.84 10.09
CA ILE A 60 3.36 -12.36 9.19
C ILE A 60 4.02 -13.39 8.28
N ARG A 61 3.45 -14.59 8.20
CA ARG A 61 3.98 -15.66 7.35
C ARG A 61 3.15 -15.77 6.09
N TRP A 62 3.82 -15.78 4.95
CA TRP A 62 3.20 -16.05 3.66
C TRP A 62 3.39 -17.54 3.43
N GLU A 63 2.33 -18.31 3.64
CA GLU A 63 2.39 -19.77 3.72
C GLU A 63 1.78 -20.43 2.49
N ASP A 64 2.37 -21.53 2.05
CA ASP A 64 1.80 -22.38 1.02
C ASP A 64 0.60 -23.19 1.54
N ALA A 65 0.03 -24.04 0.67
CA ALA A 65 -1.14 -24.86 1.00
C ALA A 65 -0.92 -25.83 2.18
N LYS A 66 0.33 -26.12 2.54
CA LYS A 66 0.70 -27.01 3.66
C LYS A 66 0.94 -26.23 4.96
N GLY A 67 0.86 -24.89 4.93
CA GLY A 67 1.24 -24.04 6.05
C GLY A 67 2.75 -23.83 6.18
N GLU A 68 3.54 -24.20 5.17
CA GLU A 68 4.98 -23.97 5.18
C GLU A 68 5.28 -22.53 4.75
N PRO A 69 6.10 -21.76 5.50
CA PRO A 69 6.41 -20.38 5.14
C PRO A 69 7.26 -20.32 3.87
N VAL A 70 6.81 -19.49 2.93
CA VAL A 70 7.56 -19.10 1.72
C VAL A 70 8.32 -17.81 1.98
N ILE A 71 7.64 -16.84 2.61
CA ILE A 71 8.20 -15.55 3.03
C ILE A 71 7.82 -15.34 4.49
N ILE A 72 8.76 -14.80 5.29
CA ILE A 72 8.43 -14.19 6.57
C ILE A 72 8.48 -12.67 6.38
N GLU A 73 7.37 -12.02 6.67
CA GLU A 73 7.22 -10.57 6.68
C GLU A 73 7.36 -10.05 8.11
N THR A 74 8.29 -9.11 8.32
CA THR A 74 8.33 -8.27 9.52
C THR A 74 7.74 -6.92 9.17
N ARG A 75 6.55 -6.63 9.70
CA ARG A 75 5.82 -5.39 9.42
C ARG A 75 5.80 -4.49 10.63
N LYS A 76 6.37 -3.29 10.51
CA LYS A 76 6.28 -2.22 11.51
C LYS A 76 5.35 -1.11 11.02
N VAL A 77 4.39 -0.75 11.86
CA VAL A 77 3.48 0.37 11.63
C VAL A 77 3.59 1.33 12.80
N THR A 78 3.84 2.60 12.50
CA THR A 78 3.79 3.69 13.50
C THR A 78 2.71 4.68 13.09
N VAL A 79 1.84 5.03 14.03
CA VAL A 79 0.71 5.94 13.81
C VAL A 79 0.90 7.16 14.71
N THR A 80 0.90 8.34 14.10
CA THR A 80 1.11 9.62 14.78
C THR A 80 -0.01 10.58 14.39
N PRO A 81 -0.73 11.19 15.35
CA PRO A 81 -1.65 12.28 15.04
C PRO A 81 -0.86 13.51 14.57
N ILE A 82 -1.26 14.07 13.44
CA ILE A 82 -0.65 15.27 12.85
C ILE A 82 -1.72 16.30 12.52
N LYS A 83 -1.30 17.55 12.30
CA LYS A 83 -2.15 18.59 11.72
C LYS A 83 -1.87 18.67 10.23
N VAL A 84 -2.92 18.84 9.44
CA VAL A 84 -2.85 19.05 7.99
C VAL A 84 -3.64 20.30 7.64
N ALA A 85 -3.27 21.00 6.57
CA ALA A 85 -3.89 22.26 6.20
C ALA A 85 -5.32 22.12 5.64
N ASN A 86 -5.67 20.92 5.15
CA ASN A 86 -6.97 20.62 4.54
C ASN A 86 -8.04 20.14 5.56
N SER A 87 -7.73 20.13 6.87
CA SER A 87 -8.62 19.65 7.93
C SER A 87 -8.54 20.49 9.21
N GLU A 88 -9.68 20.66 9.88
CA GLU A 88 -9.73 21.18 11.26
C GLU A 88 -9.54 20.06 12.31
N LEU A 89 -9.71 18.79 11.90
CA LEU A 89 -9.50 17.63 12.75
C LEU A 89 -8.05 17.12 12.61
N PRO A 90 -7.52 16.43 13.64
CA PRO A 90 -6.26 15.72 13.49
C PRO A 90 -6.32 14.71 12.34
N ALA A 91 -5.29 14.69 11.51
CA ALA A 91 -5.02 13.62 10.57
C ALA A 91 -4.13 12.56 11.21
N TRP A 92 -4.02 11.41 10.56
CA TRP A 92 -3.18 10.30 11.00
C TRP A 92 -2.07 10.04 10.00
N GLN A 93 -0.83 10.30 10.40
CA GLN A 93 0.34 9.81 9.69
C GLN A 93 0.57 8.35 10.08
N ILE A 94 0.65 7.49 9.09
CA ILE A 94 0.91 6.07 9.22
C ILE A 94 2.23 5.77 8.48
N ASP A 95 3.31 5.63 9.23
CA ASP A 95 4.58 5.14 8.70
C ASP A 95 4.55 3.62 8.67
N TRP A 96 4.59 3.05 7.47
CA TRP A 96 4.56 1.61 7.22
C TRP A 96 5.94 1.16 6.73
N GLN A 97 6.49 0.15 7.38
CA GLN A 97 7.72 -0.51 6.99
C GLN A 97 7.47 -2.01 6.92
N THR A 98 7.91 -2.65 5.86
CA THR A 98 7.82 -4.10 5.70
C THR A 98 9.12 -4.64 5.15
N GLN A 99 9.65 -5.64 5.83
CA GLN A 99 10.78 -6.45 5.38
C GLN A 99 10.25 -7.82 4.99
N LEU A 100 10.54 -8.27 3.76
CA LEU A 100 10.24 -9.62 3.30
C LEU A 100 11.52 -10.45 3.26
N GLU A 101 11.58 -11.48 4.10
CA GLU A 101 12.65 -12.47 4.11
C GLU A 101 12.22 -13.74 3.41
N SER A 102 13.05 -14.25 2.51
CA SER A 102 12.80 -15.56 1.91
C SER A 102 13.01 -16.69 2.92
N LYS A 103 12.25 -17.78 2.75
CA LYS A 103 12.51 -19.08 3.38
C LYS A 103 12.68 -20.20 2.34
N ARG A 104 12.77 -19.86 1.05
CA ARG A 104 12.72 -20.79 -0.10
C ARG A 104 13.69 -20.39 -1.22
N GLY A 105 14.85 -19.85 -0.88
CA GLY A 105 15.85 -19.38 -1.84
C GLY A 105 15.41 -18.10 -2.57
N GLU A 106 15.71 -18.00 -3.85
CA GLU A 106 15.28 -16.85 -4.65
C GLU A 106 13.74 -16.79 -4.76
N ILE A 107 13.18 -15.66 -4.35
CA ILE A 107 11.79 -15.29 -4.57
C ILE A 107 11.73 -14.25 -5.68
N ILE A 108 10.85 -14.46 -6.65
CA ILE A 108 10.51 -13.47 -7.67
C ILE A 108 9.07 -12.99 -7.43
N LEU A 109 8.92 -11.70 -7.19
CA LEU A 109 7.64 -11.01 -7.11
C LEU A 109 7.33 -10.36 -8.46
N ASP A 110 6.19 -10.73 -9.03
CA ASP A 110 5.71 -10.34 -10.36
C ASP A 110 4.18 -10.19 -10.28
N GLY A 111 3.54 -9.66 -11.32
CA GLY A 111 2.10 -9.51 -11.32
C GLY A 111 1.58 -8.44 -12.26
N ASP A 112 0.67 -7.64 -11.73
CA ASP A 112 0.09 -6.49 -12.40
C ASP A 112 -0.35 -5.45 -11.37
N ARG A 113 -0.47 -4.18 -11.77
CA ARG A 113 -0.74 -3.05 -10.86
C ARG A 113 -2.08 -3.14 -10.16
N GLN A 114 -2.96 -4.03 -10.61
CA GLN A 114 -4.27 -4.24 -10.03
C GLN A 114 -4.26 -5.31 -8.94
N HIS A 115 -3.24 -6.16 -8.90
CA HIS A 115 -3.20 -7.35 -8.05
C HIS A 115 -1.84 -7.60 -7.39
N ALA A 116 -1.07 -6.53 -7.15
CA ALA A 116 0.23 -6.62 -6.52
C ALA A 116 0.60 -5.32 -5.78
N GLY A 117 1.61 -5.42 -4.90
CA GLY A 117 2.25 -4.30 -4.22
C GLY A 117 1.59 -3.87 -2.92
N PHE A 118 1.95 -2.67 -2.45
CA PHE A 118 1.37 -2.04 -1.27
C PHE A 118 0.18 -1.18 -1.70
N GLN A 119 -1.00 -1.49 -1.19
CA GLN A 119 -2.25 -0.94 -1.67
C GLN A 119 -3.18 -0.58 -0.51
N PHE A 120 -4.05 0.38 -0.79
CA PHE A 120 -5.16 0.76 0.06
C PHE A 120 -6.49 0.36 -0.59
N ARG A 121 -7.46 -0.06 0.23
CA ARG A 121 -8.87 -0.13 -0.15
C ARG A 121 -9.76 0.55 0.87
N ALA A 122 -10.60 1.47 0.38
CA ALA A 122 -11.61 2.20 1.14
C ALA A 122 -12.77 1.29 1.61
N ALA A 123 -13.69 1.90 2.37
CA ALA A 123 -14.91 1.25 2.82
C ALA A 123 -15.83 0.83 1.65
N GLN A 124 -16.75 -0.09 1.93
CA GLN A 124 -17.68 -0.63 0.95
C GLN A 124 -18.54 0.46 0.28
N ASP A 125 -18.93 1.48 1.03
CA ASP A 125 -19.75 2.60 0.54
C ASP A 125 -19.10 3.36 -0.61
N VAL A 126 -17.77 3.47 -0.60
CA VAL A 126 -16.98 4.05 -1.71
C VAL A 126 -17.03 3.15 -2.95
N ALA A 127 -17.03 1.83 -2.74
CA ALA A 127 -17.14 0.88 -3.84
C ALA A 127 -18.54 0.85 -4.48
N GLU A 128 -19.58 1.16 -3.70
CA GLU A 128 -20.96 1.25 -4.17
C GLU A 128 -21.21 2.57 -4.91
N SER A 129 -20.69 3.68 -4.38
CA SER A 129 -20.83 5.01 -4.98
C SER A 129 -19.87 5.29 -6.14
N ASN A 130 -18.73 4.59 -6.22
CA ASN A 130 -17.67 4.82 -7.21
C ASN A 130 -17.18 6.28 -7.27
N ASN A 131 -17.11 6.94 -6.12
CA ASN A 131 -16.87 8.38 -6.02
C ASN A 131 -15.39 8.78 -5.77
N ALA A 132 -14.44 7.84 -5.87
CA ALA A 132 -13.04 8.15 -5.62
C ALA A 132 -12.42 9.03 -6.72
N THR A 133 -11.76 10.10 -6.29
CA THR A 133 -11.01 11.06 -7.11
C THR A 133 -9.55 11.12 -6.68
N TYR A 134 -8.66 11.65 -7.53
CA TYR A 134 -7.23 11.58 -7.34
C TYR A 134 -6.51 12.91 -7.58
N VAL A 135 -5.49 13.15 -6.77
CA VAL A 135 -4.49 14.22 -6.93
C VAL A 135 -3.13 13.55 -7.14
N ARG A 136 -2.35 14.08 -8.08
CA ARG A 136 -1.11 13.49 -8.56
C ARG A 136 -0.01 14.55 -8.65
N PRO A 137 1.27 14.17 -8.75
CA PRO A 137 2.36 15.12 -8.92
C PRO A 137 2.27 15.88 -10.24
N GLU A 138 3.03 16.97 -10.35
CA GLU A 138 3.19 17.69 -11.60
C GLU A 138 3.77 16.76 -12.70
N GLY A 139 3.35 16.95 -13.95
CA GLY A 139 3.76 16.10 -15.07
C GLY A 139 2.92 14.82 -15.26
N PHE A 140 2.00 14.52 -14.33
CA PHE A 140 1.03 13.43 -14.46
C PHE A 140 -0.36 13.94 -14.87
N PRO A 141 -1.31 13.05 -15.24
CA PRO A 141 -2.67 13.47 -15.56
C PRO A 141 -3.34 14.22 -14.40
N GLN A 142 -3.89 15.41 -14.65
CA GLN A 142 -4.42 16.31 -13.62
C GLN A 142 -5.95 16.23 -13.45
N GLN A 143 -6.63 15.39 -14.23
CA GLN A 143 -8.07 15.18 -14.06
C GLN A 143 -8.35 14.49 -12.71
N PRO A 144 -9.43 14.87 -12.00
CA PRO A 144 -9.80 14.22 -10.74
C PRO A 144 -10.18 12.74 -10.90
N ALA A 145 -10.69 12.36 -12.08
CA ALA A 145 -11.08 10.98 -12.35
C ALA A 145 -9.87 10.02 -12.28
N PRO A 146 -10.07 8.74 -11.89
CA PRO A 146 -9.00 7.75 -11.88
C PRO A 146 -8.36 7.60 -13.27
N PHE A 147 -7.03 7.58 -13.34
CA PHE A 147 -6.28 7.32 -14.56
C PHE A 147 -5.92 5.83 -14.62
N GLN A 148 -6.68 5.08 -15.43
CA GLN A 148 -6.56 3.62 -15.49
C GLN A 148 -5.73 3.20 -16.69
N VAL A 149 -4.57 2.63 -16.41
CA VAL A 149 -3.67 2.08 -17.42
C VAL A 149 -3.68 0.55 -17.30
N SER A 150 -3.58 -0.16 -18.44
CA SER A 150 -3.46 -1.62 -18.50
C SER A 150 -1.99 -2.03 -18.71
N ASP A 151 -1.46 -2.93 -17.87
CA ASP A 151 -0.10 -3.46 -18.04
C ASP A 151 0.07 -4.23 -19.36
N LYS A 152 -1.01 -4.70 -19.99
CA LYS A 152 -0.95 -5.41 -21.28
C LYS A 152 -0.71 -4.48 -22.47
N THR A 153 -1.21 -3.25 -22.40
CA THR A 153 -1.19 -2.31 -23.54
C THR A 153 -0.24 -1.15 -23.31
N ASP A 154 -0.07 -0.74 -22.06
CA ASP A 154 0.80 0.36 -21.67
C ASP A 154 1.46 0.08 -20.30
N PRO A 155 2.45 -0.83 -20.25
CA PRO A 155 3.14 -1.20 -19.01
C PRO A 155 4.00 -0.07 -18.42
N ASN A 156 4.31 0.96 -19.20
CA ASN A 156 5.15 2.09 -18.79
C ASN A 156 4.34 3.37 -18.52
N GLY A 157 3.04 3.38 -18.81
CA GLY A 157 2.13 4.43 -18.38
C GLY A 157 1.91 4.41 -16.88
N HIS A 158 1.87 5.60 -16.28
CA HIS A 158 1.56 5.79 -14.86
C HIS A 158 2.53 5.11 -13.89
N ILE A 159 3.82 5.35 -14.10
CA ILE A 159 4.90 4.78 -13.29
C ILE A 159 5.66 5.86 -12.52
N ASN A 160 6.25 5.47 -11.39
CA ASN A 160 7.22 6.24 -10.62
C ASN A 160 6.71 7.62 -10.16
N LEU A 161 5.43 7.71 -9.78
CA LEU A 161 4.83 8.98 -9.32
C LEU A 161 5.50 9.48 -8.02
N GLY A 162 5.98 8.58 -7.17
CA GLY A 162 6.47 8.89 -5.82
C GLY A 162 5.31 9.10 -4.83
N TRP A 163 4.25 9.79 -5.24
CA TRP A 163 3.05 9.94 -4.45
C TRP A 163 1.78 10.11 -5.32
N PHE A 164 0.64 9.83 -4.70
CA PHE A 164 -0.70 10.25 -5.16
C PHE A 164 -1.64 10.30 -3.95
N ALA A 165 -2.72 11.05 -4.06
CA ALA A 165 -3.73 11.12 -3.01
C ALA A 165 -5.09 10.77 -3.57
N MET A 166 -5.84 9.94 -2.85
CA MET A 166 -7.22 9.60 -3.14
C MET A 166 -8.15 10.40 -2.24
N SER A 167 -9.20 11.00 -2.79
CA SER A 167 -10.28 11.67 -2.05
C SER A 167 -11.63 11.05 -2.41
N TYR A 168 -12.46 10.79 -1.40
CA TYR A 168 -13.78 10.17 -1.53
C TYR A 168 -14.73 10.68 -0.45
N GLU A 169 -16.03 10.42 -0.60
CA GLU A 169 -17.04 10.79 0.38
C GLU A 169 -17.77 9.57 0.95
N ILE A 170 -18.08 9.62 2.24
CA ILE A 170 -18.95 8.68 2.96
C ILE A 170 -19.92 9.54 3.78
N ASP A 171 -21.23 9.33 3.61
CA ASP A 171 -22.28 10.09 4.31
C ASP A 171 -22.10 11.62 4.26
N GLY A 172 -21.70 12.14 3.10
CA GLY A 172 -21.45 13.58 2.88
C GLY A 172 -20.16 14.11 3.54
N THR A 173 -19.41 13.26 4.23
CA THR A 173 -18.12 13.60 4.82
C THR A 173 -16.99 13.19 3.87
N ARG A 174 -16.07 14.13 3.61
CA ARG A 174 -14.93 13.90 2.71
C ARG A 174 -13.73 13.38 3.47
N TYR A 175 -13.13 12.32 2.94
CA TYR A 175 -11.91 11.72 3.44
C TYR A 175 -10.84 11.69 2.37
N ASN A 176 -9.60 11.77 2.80
CA ASN A 176 -8.42 11.78 1.94
C ASN A 176 -7.41 10.75 2.45
N VAL A 177 -6.76 10.08 1.52
CA VAL A 177 -5.67 9.13 1.78
C VAL A 177 -4.53 9.49 0.85
N GLU A 178 -3.48 10.10 1.40
CA GLU A 178 -2.22 10.35 0.68
C GLU A 178 -1.35 9.11 0.80
N TYR A 179 -0.77 8.67 -0.31
CA TYR A 179 0.17 7.55 -0.38
C TYR A 179 1.51 8.08 -0.87
N LEU A 180 2.55 7.88 -0.06
CA LEU A 180 3.91 8.36 -0.28
C LEU A 180 4.85 7.15 -0.29
N GLU A 181 5.57 6.95 -1.40
CA GLU A 181 6.45 5.81 -1.65
C GLU A 181 7.92 6.18 -1.45
N ASP A 182 8.68 5.33 -0.76
CA ASP A 182 10.12 5.50 -0.66
C ASP A 182 10.77 5.46 -2.06
N PRO A 183 11.57 6.49 -2.46
CA PRO A 183 12.25 6.50 -3.76
C PRO A 183 13.11 5.27 -4.04
N SER A 184 13.58 4.58 -3.00
CA SER A 184 14.46 3.40 -3.08
C SER A 184 13.75 2.09 -3.41
N VAL A 185 12.41 2.02 -3.39
CA VAL A 185 11.72 0.79 -3.78
C VAL A 185 12.05 0.41 -5.22
N PRO A 186 12.05 -0.89 -5.59
CA PRO A 186 12.35 -1.32 -6.96
C PRO A 186 11.51 -0.61 -8.02
N LYS A 187 12.12 -0.41 -9.20
CA LYS A 187 11.54 0.37 -10.30
C LYS A 187 11.46 -0.48 -11.60
N PRO A 188 10.50 -0.19 -12.50
CA PRO A 188 9.46 0.83 -12.36
C PRO A 188 8.41 0.43 -11.32
N SER A 189 8.01 1.37 -10.46
CA SER A 189 6.83 1.24 -9.62
C SER A 189 5.63 1.70 -10.43
N ARG A 190 4.65 0.82 -10.67
CA ARG A 190 3.47 1.04 -11.52
C ARG A 190 2.25 1.30 -10.65
N TYR A 191 1.62 2.44 -10.84
CA TYR A 191 0.56 2.94 -9.97
C TYR A 191 -0.82 2.55 -10.52
N SER A 192 -1.73 2.18 -9.63
CA SER A 192 -3.12 1.81 -9.95
C SER A 192 -4.08 2.72 -9.21
N GLU A 193 -5.14 3.12 -9.90
CA GLU A 193 -6.24 3.89 -9.35
C GLU A 193 -7.58 3.26 -9.74
N ARG A 194 -8.56 3.32 -8.85
CA ARG A 194 -9.91 2.81 -9.10
C ARG A 194 -10.98 3.74 -8.55
N PRO A 195 -12.11 3.89 -9.28
CA PRO A 195 -13.22 4.72 -8.81
C PRO A 195 -13.89 4.14 -7.55
N TYR A 196 -13.80 2.82 -7.35
CA TYR A 196 -14.33 2.11 -6.18
C TYR A 196 -13.42 2.17 -4.93
N GLY A 197 -12.47 3.10 -4.89
CA GLY A 197 -11.65 3.35 -3.69
C GLY A 197 -10.50 2.37 -3.46
N ARG A 198 -9.90 1.79 -4.52
CA ARG A 198 -8.67 1.00 -4.42
C ARG A 198 -7.53 1.66 -5.18
N PHE A 199 -6.42 1.90 -4.52
CA PHE A 199 -5.23 2.47 -5.15
C PHE A 199 -3.95 2.06 -4.43
N GLY A 200 -2.84 2.09 -5.14
CA GLY A 200 -1.52 1.69 -4.65
C GLY A 200 -0.55 1.51 -5.80
N ALA A 201 0.65 1.02 -5.51
CA ALA A 201 1.66 0.77 -6.52
C ALA A 201 2.32 -0.59 -6.32
N PHE A 202 2.87 -1.13 -7.41
CA PHE A 202 3.62 -2.39 -7.40
C PHE A 202 4.86 -2.28 -8.28
N PHE A 203 5.80 -3.18 -8.08
CA PHE A 203 6.96 -3.36 -8.94
C PHE A 203 7.27 -4.85 -9.06
N ASP A 204 8.03 -5.18 -10.10
CA ASP A 204 8.63 -6.50 -10.25
C ASP A 204 9.98 -6.48 -9.52
N THR A 205 10.27 -7.52 -8.75
CA THR A 205 11.56 -7.61 -8.04
C THR A 205 11.90 -9.06 -7.70
N LYS A 206 13.14 -9.27 -7.29
CA LYS A 206 13.60 -10.54 -6.72
C LYS A 206 14.45 -10.30 -5.48
N PHE A 207 14.40 -11.23 -4.56
CA PHE A 207 15.15 -11.20 -3.30
C PHE A 207 15.39 -12.62 -2.79
N ASP A 208 16.33 -12.77 -1.86
CA ASP A 208 16.67 -14.05 -1.23
C ASP A 208 17.03 -13.83 0.25
N GLU A 209 17.49 -14.87 0.93
CA GLU A 209 17.86 -14.81 2.35
C GLU A 209 19.02 -13.84 2.64
N SER A 210 19.91 -13.61 1.68
CA SER A 210 21.07 -12.73 1.85
C SER A 210 20.71 -11.25 1.68
N LYS A 211 19.64 -10.96 0.94
CA LYS A 211 19.17 -9.61 0.65
C LYS A 211 17.64 -9.54 0.73
N PRO A 212 17.07 -9.44 1.95
CA PRO A 212 15.65 -9.22 2.15
C PRO A 212 15.13 -7.98 1.40
N LEU A 213 13.86 -8.00 1.01
CA LEU A 213 13.21 -6.85 0.38
C LEU A 213 12.67 -5.92 1.46
N GLU A 214 13.21 -4.70 1.52
CA GLU A 214 12.72 -3.62 2.36
C GLU A 214 11.78 -2.71 1.56
N MET A 215 10.65 -2.35 2.16
CA MET A 215 9.74 -1.34 1.60
C MET A 215 9.25 -0.41 2.71
N LYS A 216 9.33 0.90 2.45
CA LYS A 216 8.86 1.94 3.35
C LYS A 216 7.84 2.81 2.62
N TYR A 217 6.77 3.13 3.31
CA TYR A 217 5.70 3.99 2.82
C TYR A 217 5.24 4.90 3.95
N ARG A 218 4.73 6.07 3.59
CA ARG A 218 3.93 6.89 4.49
C ARG A 218 2.54 7.06 3.91
N VAL A 219 1.54 6.88 4.75
CA VAL A 219 0.15 7.16 4.42
C VAL A 219 -0.35 8.27 5.35
N ILE A 220 -1.04 9.28 4.80
CA ILE A 220 -1.70 10.31 5.61
C ILE A 220 -3.20 10.18 5.37
N VAL A 221 -3.95 9.95 6.45
CA VAL A 221 -5.41 9.86 6.42
C VAL A 221 -6.00 11.08 7.09
N SER A 222 -6.84 11.83 6.38
CA SER A 222 -7.50 13.03 6.90
C SER A 222 -8.97 13.08 6.51
N GLU A 223 -9.80 13.61 7.41
CA GLU A 223 -11.09 14.17 7.04
C GLU A 223 -10.89 15.59 6.48
N GLY A 224 -11.72 16.06 5.57
CA GLY A 224 -11.72 17.46 5.14
C GLY A 224 -11.58 17.64 3.63
N LYS A 225 -11.20 18.85 3.20
CA LYS A 225 -11.11 19.19 1.78
C LYS A 225 -10.08 18.31 1.07
N THR A 226 -10.27 18.07 -0.22
CA THR A 226 -9.24 17.42 -1.05
C THR A 226 -7.93 18.20 -0.93
N PRO A 227 -6.79 17.57 -0.55
CA PRO A 227 -5.52 18.27 -0.47
C PRO A 227 -5.07 18.71 -1.87
N THR A 228 -4.45 19.87 -1.94
CA THR A 228 -3.83 20.40 -3.15
C THR A 228 -2.57 19.62 -3.50
N GLN A 229 -2.16 19.66 -4.78
CA GLN A 229 -0.90 19.04 -5.22
C GLN A 229 0.31 19.56 -4.42
N ALA A 230 0.34 20.86 -4.09
CA ALA A 230 1.43 21.45 -3.33
C ALA A 230 1.48 20.95 -1.87
N GLU A 231 0.32 20.73 -1.23
CA GLU A 231 0.26 20.16 0.12
C GLU A 231 0.81 18.73 0.15
N VAL A 232 0.37 17.87 -0.78
CA VAL A 232 0.84 16.48 -0.83
C VAL A 232 2.32 16.40 -1.21
N GLN A 233 2.78 17.23 -2.17
CA GLN A 233 4.20 17.32 -2.52
C GLN A 233 5.05 17.71 -1.31
N LYS A 234 4.61 18.69 -0.50
CA LYS A 234 5.31 19.05 0.73
C LYS A 234 5.41 17.88 1.70
N HIS A 235 4.32 17.14 1.94
CA HIS A 235 4.35 15.96 2.80
C HIS A 235 5.29 14.87 2.25
N TYR A 236 5.36 14.70 0.93
CA TYR A 236 6.30 13.79 0.28
C TYR A 236 7.76 14.20 0.49
N ASP A 237 8.08 15.49 0.32
CA ASP A 237 9.44 16.00 0.53
C ASP A 237 9.88 15.85 1.99
N GLU A 238 8.96 16.07 2.94
CA GLU A 238 9.17 15.82 4.37
C GLU A 238 9.42 14.34 4.68
N PHE A 239 8.64 13.44 4.05
CA PHE A 239 8.84 12.00 4.16
C PHE A 239 10.22 11.58 3.62
N VAL A 240 10.56 11.95 2.39
CA VAL A 240 11.86 11.63 1.78
C VAL A 240 13.03 12.19 2.60
N SER A 241 12.88 13.41 3.14
CA SER A 241 13.88 14.00 4.03
C SER A 241 14.02 13.25 5.36
N SER A 242 12.93 12.65 5.86
CA SER A 242 12.96 11.85 7.10
C SER A 242 13.66 10.50 6.92
N LEU A 243 13.64 9.92 5.72
CA LEU A 243 14.35 8.67 5.40
C LEU A 243 15.87 8.84 5.55
N LYS A 244 16.43 9.93 5.00
CA LYS A 244 17.87 10.24 5.06
C LYS A 244 18.43 10.45 6.47
N LYS A 245 17.56 10.68 7.47
CA LYS A 245 17.96 10.88 8.87
C LYS A 245 18.00 9.57 9.66
N GLN A 246 17.51 8.47 9.08
CA GLN A 246 17.47 7.15 9.71
C GLN A 246 18.61 6.23 9.23
N ASP A 247 19.32 6.62 8.18
CA ASP A 247 20.55 5.99 7.67
C ASP A 247 21.78 6.65 8.31
#